data_AF-A0A970K7L3-F1
#
_entry.id   AF-A0A970K7L3-F1
#
_cell.length_a   1.000
_cell.length_b   1.000
_cell.length_c   1.000
_cell.angle_alpha   90.00
_cell.angle_beta   90.00
_cell.angle_gamma   90.00
#
_symmetry.space_group_name_H-M   'P 1'
#
loop_
_entity.id
_entity.type
_entity.pdbx_description
1 polymer ?
#
loop_
_entity_poly.entity_id
_entity_poly.type
_entity_poly.pdbx_seq_one_letter_code
_entity_poly.pdbx_strand_id
1 'polypeptide(L)'
;MALPGDKIAVCLSGGKDSLLLAKCMQVLKKYSKVPFELDFISMDPGYSEQNRQGVLDAAAMLGIEPYVFETDIYSIVDTVATSPCHVCASMRRGHLYKQAKLRGCNKIALGHHRDDAAETILLSILYGGQFKAMLPKLKSENFEGMELVRPLYLVREKAVRAWLASTGIRTITCVCRVTKSEDGGKRARVKRLLKELEEERSNIIDNIIASSENVNLATLLSYKEDESEDSVSFLEKFNAPGHAGINQVDRLF
;
A
#
# COMPACT_ATOMS: atom_id res chain seq x y z
N MET A 1 11.06 0.51 -12.42
CA MET A 1 10.83 1.15 -11.11
C MET A 1 11.75 2.36 -10.93
N ALA A 2 13.06 2.16 -10.86
CA ALA A 2 14.06 3.22 -10.93
C ALA A 2 14.44 3.51 -12.39
N LEU A 3 14.75 4.77 -12.68
CA LEU A 3 15.22 5.34 -13.94
C LEU A 3 16.47 6.18 -13.66
N PRO A 4 17.33 6.43 -14.67
CA PRO A 4 18.48 7.32 -14.52
C PRO A 4 18.05 8.69 -13.96
N GLY A 5 18.73 9.16 -12.92
CA GLY A 5 18.49 10.46 -12.30
C GLY A 5 17.38 10.47 -11.25
N ASP A 6 16.75 9.33 -10.95
CA ASP A 6 15.80 9.25 -9.84
C ASP A 6 16.50 9.46 -8.50
N LYS A 7 15.80 10.17 -7.61
CA LYS A 7 16.08 10.19 -6.17
C LYS A 7 14.85 9.66 -5.44
N ILE A 8 15.01 8.50 -4.83
CA ILE A 8 13.89 7.72 -4.28
C ILE A 8 13.90 7.81 -2.75
N ALA A 9 12.85 8.39 -2.17
CA ALA A 9 12.60 8.34 -0.75
C ALA A 9 12.13 6.94 -0.34
N VAL A 10 12.84 6.29 0.58
CA VAL A 10 12.46 4.99 1.16
C VAL A 10 11.97 5.21 2.58
N CYS A 11 10.68 4.98 2.81
CA CYS A 11 10.04 5.30 4.09
C CYS A 11 10.16 4.15 5.08
N LEU A 12 10.80 4.42 6.21
CA LEU A 12 10.98 3.50 7.32
C LEU A 12 9.96 3.78 8.41
N SER A 13 9.18 2.76 8.77
CA SER A 13 8.23 2.83 9.91
C SER A 13 8.70 2.02 11.12
N GLY A 14 9.80 1.27 10.99
CA GLY A 14 10.24 0.26 11.96
C GLY A 14 9.48 -1.07 11.86
N GLY A 15 8.48 -1.15 10.98
CA GLY A 15 7.76 -2.38 10.69
C GLY A 15 8.51 -3.28 9.71
N LYS A 16 8.22 -4.59 9.79
CA LYS A 16 8.85 -5.65 8.99
C LYS A 16 8.93 -5.35 7.48
N ASP A 17 7.85 -4.82 6.92
CA ASP A 17 7.73 -4.61 5.48
C ASP A 17 8.59 -3.42 5.01
N SER A 18 8.64 -2.35 5.81
CA SER A 18 9.49 -1.18 5.52
C SER A 18 10.99 -1.50 5.62
N LEU A 19 11.36 -2.37 6.57
CA LEU A 19 12.75 -2.81 6.75
C LEU A 19 13.20 -3.73 5.61
N LEU A 20 12.35 -4.68 5.21
CA LEU A 20 12.64 -5.51 4.04
C LEU A 20 12.80 -4.65 2.79
N LEU A 21 11.87 -3.72 2.56
CA LEU A 21 11.94 -2.80 1.45
C LEU A 21 13.27 -2.04 1.45
N ALA A 22 13.66 -1.47 2.58
CA ALA A 22 14.91 -0.72 2.69
C ALA A 22 16.13 -1.58 2.35
N LYS A 23 16.17 -2.84 2.83
CA LYS A 23 17.23 -3.77 2.48
C LYS A 23 17.23 -4.12 0.99
N CYS A 24 16.07 -4.40 0.40
CA CYS A 24 15.93 -4.64 -1.04
C CYS A 24 16.40 -3.46 -1.87
N MET A 25 16.07 -2.23 -1.46
CA MET A 25 16.51 -1.01 -2.17
C MET A 25 18.03 -0.81 -2.05
N GLN A 26 18.66 -1.06 -0.89
CA GLN A 26 20.13 -1.05 -0.76
C GLN A 26 20.79 -2.04 -1.73
N VAL A 27 20.28 -3.27 -1.77
CA VAL A 27 20.80 -4.33 -2.67
C VAL A 27 20.61 -3.92 -4.13
N LEU A 28 19.43 -3.39 -4.48
CA LEU A 28 19.16 -2.90 -5.82
C LEU A 28 20.12 -1.78 -6.21
N LYS A 29 20.36 -0.78 -5.35
CA LYS A 29 21.31 0.31 -5.62
C LYS A 29 22.72 -0.22 -5.84
N LYS A 30 23.16 -1.20 -5.02
CA LYS A 30 24.51 -1.77 -5.10
C LYS A 30 24.78 -2.50 -6.42
N TYR A 31 23.78 -3.21 -6.95
CA TYR A 31 23.97 -4.08 -8.13
C TYR A 31 23.31 -3.55 -9.42
N SER A 32 22.55 -2.46 -9.33
CA SER A 32 21.91 -1.83 -10.50
C SER A 32 22.93 -1.12 -11.38
N LYS A 33 22.77 -1.28 -12.70
CA LYS A 33 23.46 -0.46 -13.72
C LYS A 33 22.77 0.89 -13.95
N VAL A 34 21.54 1.05 -13.47
CA VAL A 34 20.78 2.30 -13.55
C VAL A 34 21.24 3.22 -12.42
N PRO A 35 21.72 4.44 -12.71
CA PRO A 35 22.14 5.39 -11.69
C PRO A 35 20.93 6.05 -11.02
N PHE A 36 20.75 5.81 -9.72
CA PHE A 36 19.73 6.47 -8.90
C PHE A 36 20.21 6.65 -7.46
N GLU A 37 19.59 7.58 -6.76
CA GLU A 37 19.84 7.87 -5.35
C GLU A 37 18.75 7.30 -4.45
N LEU A 38 19.13 7.00 -3.21
CA LEU A 38 18.22 6.58 -2.15
C LEU A 38 18.33 7.55 -1.00
N ASP A 39 17.18 7.93 -0.47
CA ASP A 39 17.06 8.78 0.70
C ASP A 39 16.15 8.09 1.71
N PHE A 40 16.73 7.60 2.80
CA PHE A 40 15.98 6.90 3.83
C PHE A 40 15.36 7.92 4.78
N ILE A 41 14.04 7.91 4.89
CA ILE A 41 13.31 8.85 5.75
C ILE A 41 12.45 8.08 6.75
N SER A 42 12.42 8.55 7.98
CA SER A 42 11.55 8.03 9.04
C SER A 42 10.72 9.18 9.59
N MET A 43 9.42 8.98 9.67
CA MET A 43 8.51 9.96 10.23
C MET A 43 8.15 9.55 11.65
N ASP A 44 8.35 10.48 12.57
CA ASP A 44 7.90 10.39 13.94
C ASP A 44 6.55 11.12 14.08
N PRO A 45 5.43 10.39 14.22
CA PRO A 45 4.09 10.96 14.39
C PRO A 45 3.78 11.40 15.83
N GLY A 46 4.73 11.28 16.76
CA GLY A 46 4.53 11.36 18.21
C GLY A 46 4.85 10.05 18.93
N TYR A 47 5.85 9.30 18.48
CA TYR A 47 6.31 8.08 19.13
C TYR A 47 6.80 8.35 20.56
N SER A 48 6.65 7.35 21.44
CA SER A 48 7.41 7.32 22.68
C SER A 48 8.91 7.19 22.37
N GLU A 49 9.76 7.62 23.29
CA GLU A 49 11.22 7.51 23.14
C GLU A 49 11.66 6.07 22.83
N GLN A 50 11.08 5.08 23.51
CA GLN A 50 11.32 3.67 23.25
C GLN A 50 10.96 3.27 21.81
N ASN A 51 9.83 3.75 21.29
CA ASN A 51 9.42 3.46 19.92
C ASN A 51 10.33 4.17 18.91
N ARG A 52 10.67 5.43 19.14
CA ARG A 52 11.63 6.13 18.28
C ARG A 52 12.96 5.41 18.23
N GLN A 53 13.49 4.99 19.39
CA GLN A 53 14.76 4.28 19.49
C GLN A 53 14.72 2.94 18.75
N GLY A 54 13.68 2.12 18.91
CA GLY A 54 13.67 0.83 18.21
C GLY A 54 13.48 0.95 16.69
N VAL A 55 12.92 2.05 16.16
CA VAL A 55 12.98 2.32 14.70
C VAL A 55 14.43 2.58 14.29
N LEU A 56 15.18 3.37 15.06
CA LEU A 56 16.59 3.69 14.81
C LEU A 56 17.48 2.45 14.94
N ASP A 57 17.29 1.64 15.98
CA ASP A 57 18.05 0.40 16.19
C ASP A 57 17.83 -0.58 15.03
N ALA A 58 16.58 -0.75 14.59
CA ALA A 58 16.26 -1.61 13.46
C ALA A 58 16.90 -1.12 12.15
N ALA A 59 16.94 0.20 11.93
CA ALA A 59 17.62 0.80 10.78
C ALA A 59 19.14 0.63 10.87
N ALA A 60 19.72 0.82 12.04
CA ALA A 60 21.15 0.66 12.31
C ALA A 60 21.62 -0.78 12.06
N MET A 61 20.82 -1.80 12.40
CA MET A 61 21.11 -3.20 12.06
C MET A 61 21.20 -3.46 10.55
N LEU A 62 20.58 -2.61 9.71
CA LEU A 62 20.69 -2.66 8.26
C LEU A 62 21.81 -1.76 7.71
N GLY A 63 22.56 -1.07 8.58
CA GLY A 63 23.53 -0.04 8.20
C GLY A 63 22.87 1.18 7.56
N ILE A 64 21.68 1.55 8.03
CA ILE A 64 20.91 2.70 7.54
C ILE A 64 20.80 3.74 8.64
N GLU A 65 21.17 4.98 8.32
CA GLU A 65 20.90 6.16 9.12
C GLU A 65 19.79 6.96 8.44
N PRO A 66 18.52 6.84 8.89
CA PRO A 66 17.43 7.56 8.28
C PRO A 66 17.40 9.02 8.71
N TYR A 67 16.99 9.91 7.80
CA TYR A 67 16.58 11.25 8.18
C TYR A 67 15.24 11.17 8.92
N VAL A 68 15.26 11.50 10.22
CA VAL A 68 14.07 11.53 11.06
C VAL A 68 13.46 12.92 11.04
N PHE A 69 12.13 13.00 10.88
CA PHE A 69 11.38 14.24 11.05
C PHE A 69 10.12 14.01 11.87
N GLU A 70 9.74 15.03 12.63
CA GLU A 70 8.66 14.97 13.61
C GLU A 70 7.39 15.64 13.08
N THR A 71 6.25 15.12 13.55
CA THR A 71 4.90 15.62 13.24
C THR A 71 4.00 15.44 14.47
N ASP A 72 2.87 16.12 14.48
CA ASP A 72 1.88 16.13 15.56
C ASP A 72 0.65 15.25 15.24
N ILE A 73 0.83 14.22 14.39
CA ILE A 73 -0.29 13.42 13.89
C ILE A 73 -1.03 12.72 15.04
N TYR A 74 -0.33 12.18 16.04
CA TYR A 74 -0.99 11.47 17.14
C TYR A 74 -1.85 12.39 18.00
N SER A 75 -1.38 13.60 18.35
CA SER A 75 -2.17 14.55 19.12
C SER A 75 -3.42 15.00 18.36
N ILE A 76 -3.32 15.22 17.05
CA ILE A 76 -4.46 15.57 16.20
C ILE A 76 -5.45 14.40 16.13
N VAL A 77 -4.98 13.20 15.83
CA VAL A 77 -5.84 12.01 15.64
C VAL A 77 -6.56 11.62 16.92
N ASP A 78 -5.99 11.87 18.10
CA ASP A 78 -6.65 11.60 19.38
C ASP A 78 -7.89 12.48 19.61
N THR A 79 -7.99 13.63 18.95
CA THR A 79 -9.18 14.51 18.98
C THR A 79 -10.26 14.12 17.95
N VAL A 80 -9.96 13.19 17.03
CA VAL A 80 -10.86 12.81 15.96
C VAL A 80 -11.83 11.72 16.43
N ALA A 81 -13.12 12.04 16.47
CA ALA A 81 -14.17 11.09 16.86
C ALA A 81 -14.42 9.99 15.81
N THR A 82 -14.40 10.34 14.52
CA THR A 82 -14.83 9.46 13.43
C THR A 82 -13.67 9.09 12.52
N SER A 83 -13.48 7.78 12.27
CA SER A 83 -12.46 7.24 11.37
C SER A 83 -11.02 7.73 11.64
N PRO A 84 -10.53 7.75 12.90
CA PRO A 84 -9.20 8.27 13.25
C PRO A 84 -8.05 7.60 12.48
N CYS A 85 -8.17 6.30 12.17
CA CYS A 85 -7.18 5.60 11.35
C CYS A 85 -7.08 6.09 9.91
N HIS A 86 -8.20 6.48 9.29
CA HIS A 86 -8.22 7.02 7.94
C HIS A 86 -7.52 8.40 7.92
N VAL A 87 -7.87 9.26 8.88
CA VAL A 87 -7.24 10.59 9.03
C VAL A 87 -5.74 10.45 9.29
N CYS A 88 -5.33 9.57 10.22
CA CYS A 88 -3.93 9.28 10.48
C CYS A 88 -3.20 8.86 9.20
N ALA A 89 -3.71 7.85 8.47
CA ALA A 89 -3.07 7.35 7.26
C ALA A 89 -2.94 8.44 6.16
N SER A 90 -3.95 9.31 6.03
CA SER A 90 -3.94 10.44 5.09
C SER A 90 -2.86 11.47 5.46
N MET A 91 -2.83 11.91 6.73
CA MET A 91 -1.82 12.86 7.21
C MET A 91 -0.41 12.31 7.06
N ARG A 92 -0.18 11.04 7.48
CA ARG A 92 1.12 10.36 7.33
C ARG A 92 1.62 10.42 5.89
N ARG A 93 0.73 10.14 4.93
CA ARG A 93 1.05 10.19 3.50
C ARG A 93 1.42 11.61 3.06
N GLY A 94 0.61 12.61 3.42
CA GLY A 94 0.87 14.01 3.09
C GLY A 94 2.23 14.51 3.61
N HIS A 95 2.53 14.24 4.89
CA HIS A 95 3.81 14.62 5.49
C HIS A 95 5.00 13.92 4.85
N LEU A 96 4.91 12.60 4.60
CA LEU A 96 5.98 11.85 3.92
C LEU A 96 6.25 12.39 2.51
N TYR A 97 5.21 12.70 1.74
CA TYR A 97 5.37 13.21 0.37
C TYR A 97 5.96 14.62 0.37
N LYS A 98 5.50 15.48 1.27
CA LYS A 98 6.06 16.81 1.48
C LYS A 98 7.55 16.73 1.81
N GLN A 99 7.92 15.86 2.76
CA GLN A 99 9.31 15.71 3.17
C GLN A 99 10.19 15.13 2.06
N ALA A 100 9.70 14.12 1.33
CA ALA A 100 10.40 13.56 0.19
C ALA A 100 10.68 14.65 -0.88
N LYS A 101 9.67 15.49 -1.19
CA LYS A 101 9.82 16.60 -2.14
C LYS A 101 10.81 17.65 -1.67
N LEU A 102 10.78 18.05 -0.39
CA LEU A 102 11.76 18.98 0.19
C LEU A 102 13.20 18.47 0.11
N ARG A 103 13.38 17.15 0.14
CA ARG A 103 14.69 16.49 0.00
C ARG A 103 15.08 16.23 -1.46
N GLY A 104 14.32 16.75 -2.42
CA GLY A 104 14.57 16.61 -3.85
C GLY A 104 14.27 15.23 -4.41
N CYS A 105 13.50 14.39 -3.70
CA CYS A 105 13.06 13.11 -4.23
C CYS A 105 11.95 13.30 -5.26
N ASN A 106 11.99 12.54 -6.34
CA ASN A 106 10.94 12.46 -7.35
C ASN A 106 10.11 11.17 -7.22
N LYS A 107 10.51 10.24 -6.34
CA LYS A 107 9.78 9.01 -6.05
C LYS A 107 9.73 8.71 -4.57
N ILE A 108 8.67 8.03 -4.15
CA ILE A 108 8.51 7.48 -2.80
C ILE A 108 8.21 5.98 -2.87
N ALA A 109 8.99 5.18 -2.15
CA ALA A 109 8.86 3.74 -2.08
C ALA A 109 8.20 3.33 -0.75
N LEU A 110 7.11 2.57 -0.84
CA LEU A 110 6.39 2.04 0.32
C LEU A 110 6.38 0.50 0.31
N GLY A 111 6.47 -0.09 1.51
CA GLY A 111 6.62 -1.53 1.71
C GLY A 111 5.35 -2.36 1.51
N HIS A 112 4.39 -1.91 0.72
CA HIS A 112 3.16 -2.68 0.48
C HIS A 112 3.46 -3.94 -0.32
N HIS A 113 3.04 -5.09 0.21
CA HIS A 113 3.27 -6.40 -0.39
C HIS A 113 2.01 -6.95 -1.08
N ARG A 114 2.11 -8.12 -1.72
CA ARG A 114 1.01 -8.72 -2.52
C ARG A 114 -0.26 -8.93 -1.70
N ASP A 115 -0.11 -9.41 -0.46
CA ASP A 115 -1.25 -9.64 0.43
C ASP A 115 -1.95 -8.31 0.81
N ASP A 116 -1.23 -7.18 0.95
CA ASP A 116 -1.84 -5.86 1.19
C ASP A 116 -2.72 -5.41 0.01
N ALA A 117 -2.30 -5.76 -1.22
CA ALA A 117 -3.04 -5.46 -2.43
C ALA A 117 -4.35 -6.27 -2.50
N ALA A 118 -4.30 -7.56 -2.16
CA ALA A 118 -5.48 -8.42 -2.07
C ALA A 118 -6.43 -7.97 -0.93
N GLU A 119 -5.89 -7.64 0.24
CA GLU A 119 -6.66 -7.03 1.34
C GLU A 119 -7.39 -5.76 0.89
N THR A 120 -6.73 -4.93 0.08
CA THR A 120 -7.31 -3.67 -0.41
C THR A 120 -8.49 -3.90 -1.35
N ILE A 121 -8.40 -4.87 -2.26
CA ILE A 121 -9.51 -5.27 -3.12
C ILE A 121 -10.70 -5.74 -2.28
N LEU A 122 -10.48 -6.63 -1.32
CA LEU A 122 -11.56 -7.12 -0.45
C LEU A 122 -12.14 -6.03 0.44
N LEU A 123 -11.31 -5.14 1.01
CA LEU A 123 -11.80 -4.00 1.78
C LEU A 123 -12.70 -3.10 0.93
N SER A 124 -12.28 -2.85 -0.32
CA SER A 124 -13.05 -2.07 -1.28
C SER A 124 -14.42 -2.69 -1.58
N ILE A 125 -14.46 -4.00 -1.82
CA ILE A 125 -15.71 -4.71 -2.12
C ILE A 125 -16.61 -4.75 -0.88
N LEU A 126 -16.09 -5.26 0.24
CA LEU A 126 -16.89 -5.58 1.43
C LEU A 126 -17.34 -4.35 2.22
N TYR A 127 -16.56 -3.25 2.19
CA TYR A 127 -16.83 -2.07 2.99
C TYR A 127 -16.93 -0.77 2.20
N GLY A 128 -16.43 -0.75 0.96
CA GLY A 128 -16.47 0.41 0.08
C GLY A 128 -17.52 0.33 -1.02
N GLY A 129 -18.16 -0.83 -1.23
CA GLY A 129 -19.18 -1.04 -2.27
C GLY A 129 -18.65 -0.83 -3.69
N GLN A 130 -17.34 -0.96 -3.90
CA GLN A 130 -16.70 -0.70 -5.19
C GLN A 130 -15.57 -1.70 -5.45
N PHE A 131 -15.18 -1.88 -6.70
CA PHE A 131 -13.99 -2.64 -7.05
C PHE A 131 -12.80 -1.70 -7.25
N LYS A 132 -11.81 -1.75 -6.35
CA LYS A 132 -10.61 -0.91 -6.44
C LYS A 132 -9.36 -1.71 -6.10
N ALA A 133 -8.46 -1.82 -7.07
CA ALA A 133 -7.16 -2.46 -6.89
C ALA A 133 -6.12 -1.48 -6.34
N MET A 134 -5.08 -2.02 -5.70
CA MET A 134 -3.92 -1.24 -5.29
C MET A 134 -2.88 -1.26 -6.41
N LEU A 135 -2.69 -0.18 -7.17
CA LEU A 135 -1.73 -0.20 -8.28
C LEU A 135 -0.26 -0.26 -7.79
N PRO A 136 0.67 -0.92 -8.50
CA PRO A 136 2.08 -0.99 -8.09
C PRO A 136 2.83 0.34 -8.21
N LYS A 137 2.34 1.24 -9.07
CA LYS A 137 2.92 2.56 -9.34
C LYS A 137 1.80 3.58 -9.55
N LEU A 138 1.92 4.78 -8.99
CA LEU A 138 0.95 5.87 -9.11
C LEU A 138 1.67 7.21 -9.27
N LYS A 139 1.08 8.14 -10.03
CA LYS A 139 1.46 9.56 -9.98
C LYS A 139 0.74 10.22 -8.80
N SER A 140 1.41 11.12 -8.11
CA SER A 140 0.80 11.87 -7.01
C SER A 140 -0.06 13.00 -7.56
N GLU A 141 -1.34 13.03 -7.21
CA GLU A 141 -2.25 14.14 -7.53
C GLU A 141 -1.85 15.44 -6.80
N ASN A 142 -1.47 15.32 -5.51
CA ASN A 142 -1.21 16.47 -4.65
C ASN A 142 0.25 16.98 -4.67
N PHE A 143 1.14 16.27 -5.36
CA PHE A 143 2.57 16.58 -5.36
C PHE A 143 3.12 16.40 -6.77
N GLU A 144 3.05 17.46 -7.56
CA GLU A 144 3.53 17.46 -8.94
C GLU A 144 4.97 16.93 -9.03
N GLY A 145 5.20 16.04 -10.00
CA GLY A 145 6.48 15.38 -10.26
C GLY A 145 6.80 14.19 -9.36
N MET A 146 5.97 13.89 -8.35
CA MET A 146 6.19 12.77 -7.42
C MET A 146 5.47 11.49 -7.88
N GLU A 147 6.18 10.37 -7.91
CA GLU A 147 5.59 9.04 -8.12
C GLU A 147 5.67 8.17 -6.87
N LEU A 148 4.59 7.44 -6.57
CA LEU A 148 4.60 6.34 -5.59
C LEU A 148 4.98 5.04 -6.29
N VAL A 149 5.87 4.27 -5.68
CA VAL A 149 6.21 2.90 -6.09
C VAL A 149 6.04 1.91 -4.94
N ARG A 150 5.63 0.69 -5.25
CA ARG A 150 5.47 -0.43 -4.30
C ARG A 150 6.37 -1.60 -4.72
N PRO A 151 7.66 -1.61 -4.33
CA PRO A 151 8.61 -2.58 -4.87
C PRO A 151 8.33 -4.03 -4.43
N LEU A 152 7.62 -4.20 -3.31
CA LEU A 152 7.25 -5.50 -2.76
C LEU A 152 5.94 -6.06 -3.33
N TYR A 153 5.38 -5.46 -4.38
CA TYR A 153 4.03 -5.78 -4.90
C TYR A 153 3.80 -7.27 -5.25
N LEU A 154 4.87 -8.00 -5.61
CA LEU A 154 4.81 -9.42 -5.93
C LEU A 154 5.27 -10.33 -4.78
N VAL A 155 5.72 -9.76 -3.66
CA VAL A 155 6.22 -10.49 -2.50
C VAL A 155 5.04 -10.88 -1.61
N ARG A 156 5.00 -12.13 -1.16
CA ARG A 156 4.00 -12.60 -0.18
C ARG A 156 4.43 -12.26 1.24
N GLU A 157 3.50 -11.94 2.15
CA GLU A 157 3.79 -11.60 3.55
C GLU A 157 4.59 -12.70 4.26
N LYS A 158 4.31 -13.97 3.96
CA LYS A 158 5.06 -15.11 4.51
C LYS A 158 6.58 -15.01 4.25
N ALA A 159 6.98 -14.52 3.08
CA ALA A 159 8.38 -14.32 2.74
C ALA A 159 8.99 -13.14 3.53
N VAL A 160 8.22 -12.07 3.75
CA VAL A 160 8.64 -10.94 4.59
C VAL A 160 8.90 -11.40 6.03
N ARG A 161 7.99 -12.22 6.59
CA ARG A 161 8.12 -12.78 7.94
C ARG A 161 9.32 -13.74 8.05
N ALA A 162 9.51 -14.60 7.06
CA ALA A 162 10.65 -15.51 7.00
C ALA A 162 11.98 -14.76 6.93
N TRP A 163 12.06 -13.72 6.11
CA TRP A 163 13.23 -12.84 6.06
C TRP A 163 13.48 -12.20 7.42
N LEU A 164 12.48 -11.57 8.04
CA LEU A 164 12.65 -10.92 9.34
C LEU A 164 13.19 -11.90 10.41
N ALA A 165 12.60 -13.10 10.48
CA ALA A 165 13.02 -14.15 11.41
C ALA A 165 14.49 -14.55 11.24
N SER A 166 15.02 -14.49 10.01
CA SER A 166 16.43 -14.79 9.72
C SER A 166 17.41 -13.69 10.14
N THR A 167 16.93 -12.47 10.44
CA THR A 167 17.78 -11.30 10.74
C THR A 167 18.00 -11.04 12.23
N GLY A 168 17.10 -11.54 13.10
CA GLY A 168 17.07 -11.17 14.52
C GLY A 168 16.66 -9.72 14.82
N ILE A 169 16.26 -8.94 13.79
CA ILE A 169 15.82 -7.55 13.97
C ILE A 169 14.50 -7.53 14.73
N ARG A 170 14.43 -6.73 15.80
CA ARG A 170 13.18 -6.44 16.50
C ARG A 170 12.45 -5.32 15.79
N THR A 171 11.19 -5.56 15.44
CA THR A 171 10.34 -4.57 14.77
C THR A 171 9.47 -3.82 15.75
N ILE A 172 9.06 -2.63 15.37
CA ILE A 172 8.05 -1.86 16.07
C ILE A 172 6.72 -1.98 15.35
N THR A 173 5.66 -2.12 16.14
CA THR A 173 4.28 -2.04 15.65
C THR A 173 3.69 -0.72 16.11
N CYS A 174 2.90 -0.08 15.25
CA CYS A 174 2.15 1.11 15.64
C CYS A 174 1.21 0.76 16.81
N VAL A 175 1.39 1.41 17.96
CA VAL A 175 0.53 1.24 19.14
C VAL A 175 -0.45 2.42 19.19
N CYS A 176 -1.50 2.40 18.36
CA CYS A 176 -2.56 3.41 18.39
C CYS A 176 -3.83 2.89 19.09
N ARG A 177 -4.75 3.79 19.46
CA ARG A 177 -6.04 3.43 20.08
C ARG A 177 -6.87 2.44 19.26
N VAL A 178 -6.74 2.48 17.93
CA VAL A 178 -7.47 1.57 17.01
C VAL A 178 -6.86 0.17 16.98
N THR A 179 -5.54 0.03 17.10
CA THR A 179 -4.91 -1.29 17.28
C THR A 179 -5.22 -1.93 18.63
N LYS A 180 -5.80 -1.17 19.57
CA LYS A 180 -6.26 -1.63 20.88
C LYS A 180 -7.74 -2.02 20.93
N SER A 181 -8.52 -1.86 19.85
CA SER A 181 -9.90 -2.38 19.82
C SER A 181 -9.90 -3.89 19.63
N GLU A 182 -10.84 -4.58 20.30
CA GLU A 182 -10.88 -6.06 20.35
C GLU A 182 -10.88 -6.73 18.96
N ASP A 183 -11.47 -6.10 17.96
CA ASP A 183 -11.55 -6.65 16.60
C ASP A 183 -10.31 -6.37 15.72
N GLY A 184 -9.44 -5.43 16.13
CA GLY A 184 -8.31 -4.92 15.33
C GLY A 184 -8.70 -4.09 14.10
N GLY A 185 -9.99 -3.79 13.93
CA GLY A 185 -10.56 -3.02 12.82
C GLY A 185 -10.80 -3.82 11.52
N LYS A 186 -11.38 -3.15 10.52
CA LYS A 186 -11.81 -3.76 9.23
C LYS A 186 -10.68 -4.50 8.51
N ARG A 187 -9.47 -3.93 8.50
CA ARG A 187 -8.29 -4.54 7.85
C ARG A 187 -7.85 -5.82 8.55
N ALA A 188 -7.82 -5.84 9.89
CA ALA A 188 -7.49 -7.05 10.64
C ALA A 188 -8.53 -8.16 10.40
N ARG A 189 -9.82 -7.81 10.30
CA ARG A 189 -10.88 -8.76 9.94
C ARG A 189 -10.69 -9.36 8.54
N VAL A 190 -10.42 -8.54 7.52
CA VAL A 190 -10.15 -9.02 6.15
C VAL A 190 -8.91 -9.92 6.11
N LYS A 191 -7.87 -9.57 6.86
CA LYS A 191 -6.66 -10.39 6.97
C LYS A 191 -6.93 -11.76 7.59
N ARG A 192 -7.75 -11.84 8.64
CA ARG A 192 -8.19 -13.12 9.22
C ARG A 192 -8.99 -13.95 8.22
N LEU A 193 -9.96 -13.33 7.56
CA LEU A 193 -10.76 -13.98 6.51
C LEU A 193 -9.89 -14.54 5.38
N LEU A 194 -8.92 -13.77 4.88
CA LEU A 194 -8.00 -14.24 3.85
C LEU A 194 -7.20 -15.45 4.30
N LYS A 195 -6.74 -15.45 5.55
CA LYS A 195 -6.02 -16.58 6.12
C LYS A 195 -6.90 -17.83 6.19
N GLU A 196 -8.15 -17.69 6.64
CA GLU A 196 -9.13 -18.80 6.68
C GLU A 196 -9.38 -19.36 5.26
N LEU A 197 -9.57 -18.49 4.26
CA LEU A 197 -9.75 -18.93 2.88
C LEU A 197 -8.50 -19.59 2.29
N GLU A 198 -7.30 -19.14 2.68
CA GLU A 198 -6.04 -19.76 2.24
C GLU A 198 -5.80 -21.15 2.87
N GLU A 199 -6.40 -21.44 4.02
CA GLU A 199 -6.39 -22.79 4.63
C GLU A 199 -7.22 -23.76 3.77
N GLU A 200 -8.29 -23.29 3.12
CA GLU A 200 -9.08 -24.08 2.16
C GLU A 200 -8.39 -24.20 0.79
N ARG A 201 -7.84 -23.09 0.29
CA ARG A 201 -7.20 -23.01 -1.04
C ARG A 201 -6.02 -22.04 -1.04
N SER A 202 -4.82 -22.57 -1.27
CA SER A 202 -3.56 -21.81 -1.23
C SER A 202 -3.41 -20.71 -2.30
N ASN A 203 -4.24 -20.70 -3.35
CA ASN A 203 -4.18 -19.74 -4.45
C ASN A 203 -5.18 -18.57 -4.31
N ILE A 204 -5.88 -18.43 -3.18
CA ILE A 204 -6.93 -17.39 -3.01
C ILE A 204 -6.38 -15.97 -3.23
N ILE A 205 -5.22 -15.64 -2.66
CA ILE A 205 -4.60 -14.32 -2.85
C ILE A 205 -4.28 -14.06 -4.32
N ASP A 206 -3.77 -15.08 -5.03
CA ASP A 206 -3.44 -14.95 -6.44
C ASP A 206 -4.68 -14.78 -7.31
N ASN A 207 -5.76 -15.50 -7.01
CA ASN A 207 -7.05 -15.35 -7.68
C ASN A 207 -7.66 -13.96 -7.45
N ILE A 208 -7.56 -13.43 -6.23
CA ILE A 208 -8.05 -12.07 -5.92
C ILE A 208 -7.26 -11.03 -6.72
N ILE A 209 -5.93 -11.14 -6.80
CA ILE A 209 -5.14 -10.22 -7.62
C ILE A 209 -5.48 -10.39 -9.10
N ALA A 210 -5.53 -11.62 -9.61
CA ALA A 210 -5.88 -11.91 -11.00
C ALA A 210 -7.27 -11.39 -11.37
N SER A 211 -8.21 -11.33 -10.42
CA SER A 211 -9.55 -10.74 -10.66
C SER A 211 -9.48 -9.26 -11.06
N SER A 212 -8.43 -8.54 -10.65
CA SER A 212 -8.21 -7.14 -11.06
C SER A 212 -7.62 -6.97 -12.46
N GLU A 213 -7.07 -8.05 -13.02
CA GLU A 213 -6.50 -8.08 -14.37
C GLU A 213 -7.51 -8.63 -15.39
N ASN A 214 -8.49 -9.42 -14.93
CA ASN A 214 -9.45 -10.15 -15.76
C ASN A 214 -10.87 -9.58 -15.63
N VAL A 215 -11.04 -8.29 -15.91
CA VAL A 215 -12.35 -7.60 -15.83
C VAL A 215 -12.94 -7.45 -17.23
N ASN A 216 -14.10 -8.08 -17.47
CA ASN A 216 -14.88 -7.85 -18.67
C ASN A 216 -15.91 -6.74 -18.42
N LEU A 217 -15.70 -5.56 -19.04
CA LEU A 217 -16.60 -4.42 -18.88
C LEU A 217 -18.04 -4.68 -19.35
N ALA A 218 -18.25 -5.67 -20.23
CA ALA A 218 -19.59 -6.04 -20.71
C ALA A 218 -20.41 -6.80 -19.65
N THR A 219 -19.78 -7.34 -18.61
CA THR A 219 -20.45 -8.09 -17.53
C THR A 219 -20.63 -7.26 -16.26
N LEU A 220 -20.33 -5.96 -16.29
CA LEU A 220 -20.51 -5.04 -15.17
C LEU A 220 -21.86 -4.33 -15.28
N LEU A 221 -22.53 -4.12 -14.14
CA LEU A 221 -23.78 -3.34 -14.09
C LEU A 221 -23.55 -1.87 -14.48
N SER A 222 -22.43 -1.31 -14.04
CA SER A 222 -21.93 0.00 -14.45
C SER A 222 -20.43 0.10 -14.14
N TYR A 223 -19.74 1.01 -14.81
CA TYR A 223 -18.33 1.33 -14.53
C TYR A 223 -18.02 2.80 -14.82
N LYS A 224 -16.88 3.29 -14.32
CA LYS A 224 -16.32 4.61 -14.61
C LYS A 224 -14.89 4.45 -15.11
N GLU A 225 -14.47 5.23 -16.09
CA GLU A 225 -13.06 5.22 -16.55
C GLU A 225 -12.18 6.05 -15.60
N ASP A 226 -12.68 7.22 -15.18
CA ASP A 226 -12.08 8.05 -14.14
C ASP A 226 -13.13 8.43 -13.07
N GLU A 227 -12.68 8.77 -11.86
CA GLU A 227 -13.55 9.26 -10.78
C GLU A 227 -14.25 10.57 -11.19
N SER A 228 -13.65 11.37 -12.09
CA SER A 228 -14.25 12.60 -12.62
C SER A 228 -15.30 12.39 -13.72
N GLU A 229 -15.45 11.16 -14.22
CA GLU A 229 -16.37 10.85 -15.30
C GLU A 229 -17.71 10.27 -14.80
N ASP A 230 -18.72 10.39 -15.65
CA ASP A 230 -20.02 9.78 -15.43
C ASP A 230 -19.92 8.26 -15.55
N SER A 231 -20.76 7.55 -14.80
CA SER A 231 -20.81 6.09 -14.88
C SER A 231 -21.47 5.65 -16.18
N VAL A 232 -20.82 4.78 -16.93
CA VAL A 232 -21.39 4.08 -18.08
C VAL A 232 -22.23 2.92 -17.57
N SER A 233 -23.54 2.99 -17.79
CA SER A 233 -24.48 1.92 -17.43
C SER A 233 -24.46 0.78 -18.44
N PHE A 234 -24.63 -0.46 -17.96
CA PHE A 234 -24.91 -1.60 -18.83
C PHE A 234 -26.08 -1.34 -19.79
N LEU A 235 -27.11 -0.62 -19.33
CA LEU A 235 -28.31 -0.32 -20.12
C LEU A 235 -28.02 0.59 -21.33
N GLU A 236 -27.01 1.45 -21.25
CA GLU A 236 -26.62 2.30 -22.38
C GLU A 236 -26.08 1.44 -23.53
N LYS A 237 -25.27 0.44 -23.22
CA LYS A 237 -24.78 -0.53 -24.21
C LYS A 237 -25.88 -1.48 -24.67
N PHE A 238 -26.80 -1.85 -23.78
CA PHE A 238 -27.95 -2.71 -24.10
C PHE A 238 -28.89 -2.07 -25.12
N ASN A 239 -29.18 -0.79 -24.95
CA ASN A 239 -30.13 -0.08 -25.81
C ASN A 239 -29.46 0.58 -27.04
N ALA A 240 -28.13 0.47 -27.19
CA ALA A 240 -27.42 1.07 -28.32
C ALA A 240 -27.80 0.39 -29.65
N PRO A 241 -28.25 1.15 -30.68
CA PRO A 241 -28.62 0.58 -31.97
C PRO A 241 -27.42 -0.08 -32.65
N GLY A 242 -27.55 -1.37 -33.00
CA GLY A 242 -26.53 -2.14 -33.72
C GLY A 242 -25.65 -3.06 -32.85
N HIS A 243 -25.86 -3.13 -31.54
CA HIS A 243 -25.18 -4.12 -30.68
C HIS A 243 -25.90 -5.47 -30.68
N ALA A 244 -25.53 -6.36 -31.61
CA ALA A 244 -25.95 -7.77 -31.63
C ALA A 244 -25.30 -8.63 -30.51
N GLY A 245 -24.55 -8.02 -29.58
CA GLY A 245 -23.56 -8.70 -28.73
C GLY A 245 -24.00 -9.16 -27.35
N ILE A 246 -25.20 -8.81 -26.87
CA ILE A 246 -25.60 -9.14 -25.49
C ILE A 246 -26.24 -10.54 -25.39
N ASN A 247 -26.39 -11.23 -26.51
CA ASN A 247 -26.82 -12.64 -26.55
C ASN A 247 -25.70 -13.65 -26.18
N GLN A 248 -24.54 -13.20 -25.68
CA GLN A 248 -23.47 -14.10 -25.23
C GLN A 248 -23.41 -14.32 -23.70
N VAL A 249 -24.20 -13.60 -22.90
CA VAL A 249 -24.20 -13.76 -21.43
C VAL A 249 -24.85 -15.09 -20.99
N ASP A 250 -25.73 -15.67 -21.81
CA ASP A 250 -26.32 -17.01 -21.58
C ASP A 250 -25.28 -18.15 -21.53
N ARG A 251 -24.02 -17.90 -21.91
CA ARG A 251 -22.91 -18.87 -21.83
C ARG A 251 -21.96 -18.64 -20.64
N LEU A 252 -22.21 -17.66 -19.79
CA LEU A 252 -21.30 -17.23 -18.72
C LEU A 252 -21.64 -17.79 -17.33
N PHE A 253 -22.69 -18.62 -17.21
CA PHE A 253 -23.09 -19.30 -15.98
C PHE A 253 -23.27 -20.80 -16.20
#